data_AF-A0A9N9EAM7-F1
#
_entry.id   AF-A0A9N9EAM7-F1
#
_cell.length_a   1.000
_cell.length_b   1.000
_cell.length_c   1.000
_cell.angle_alpha   90.00
_cell.angle_beta   90.00
_cell.angle_gamma   90.00
#
_symmetry.space_group_name_H-M   'P 1'
#
loop_
_entity.id
_entity.type
_entity.pdbx_description
1 polymer ?
#
loop_
_entity_poly.entity_id
_entity_poly.type
_entity_poly.pdbx_seq_one_letter_code
_entity_poly.pdbx_strand_id
1 'polypeptide(L)'
;HPQALIYPLTVASKSQSVYRQMAASAVMDKLRSHSAVLVEQALLVSQELIRVAILWHEIWMENLEEASRLYFIDRNFDAMFQILDELQDRLDRGPETLREMAFVQAYGRELQEAGGWCKKYKQTGDMTFLAQAWQIYHESGEPVTKIASFVPTVNIISSKQRPRKLNLIGSDGKEYQFLLKGHEDLRQDERVMQLFGLVNTLLSIDSETFKRHLHIQRYTVTPLTPNIGLLGWVPNCDTLHALIRDYRESKKILLNLEHRLMLQMAPDYDQLTIIEKVEVFEFALANTTGQDLYRVLWLKSKNSEAWLERRTNYTRSLALMSMVGYILGLGDRHPSNIMLDRYTGKIVHIDFGDCFEVKFLLRDNQ
;
A
#
# COMPACT_ATOMS: atom_id res chain seq x y z
N HIS A 1 19.83 -13.53 5.09
CA HIS A 1 19.22 -12.23 4.71
C HIS A 1 18.37 -11.67 5.85
N PRO A 2 18.97 -11.16 6.92
CA PRO A 2 18.24 -10.62 8.07
C PRO A 2 17.34 -9.42 7.71
N GLN A 3 17.69 -8.65 6.67
CA GLN A 3 16.90 -7.49 6.21
C GLN A 3 15.47 -7.87 5.78
N ALA A 4 15.29 -9.04 5.15
CA ALA A 4 14.00 -9.48 4.64
C ALA A 4 13.02 -9.91 5.75
N LEU A 5 13.54 -10.29 6.92
CA LEU A 5 12.75 -10.84 8.03
C LEU A 5 12.41 -9.78 9.08
N ILE A 6 13.12 -8.66 9.10
CA ILE A 6 13.09 -7.72 10.22
C ILE A 6 11.75 -7.01 10.36
N TYR A 7 11.14 -6.56 9.26
CA TYR A 7 9.85 -5.88 9.28
C TYR A 7 8.70 -6.84 9.63
N PRO A 8 8.56 -8.03 9.00
CA PRO A 8 7.56 -9.02 9.41
C PRO A 8 7.68 -9.44 10.88
N LEU A 9 8.92 -9.63 11.38
CA LEU A 9 9.15 -9.98 12.78
C LEU A 9 8.84 -8.82 13.73
N THR A 10 9.14 -7.59 13.33
CA THR A 10 8.78 -6.38 14.10
C THR A 10 7.26 -6.28 14.25
N VAL A 11 6.50 -6.51 13.17
CA VAL A 11 5.02 -6.55 13.25
C VAL A 11 4.56 -7.69 14.17
N ALA A 12 5.12 -8.89 14.02
CA ALA A 12 4.74 -10.05 14.83
C ALA A 12 5.07 -9.86 16.32
N SER A 13 6.14 -9.13 16.66
CA SER A 13 6.51 -8.80 18.05
C SER A 13 5.52 -7.84 18.72
N LYS A 14 4.76 -7.08 17.93
CA LYS A 14 3.73 -6.13 18.38
C LYS A 14 2.31 -6.71 18.27
N SER A 15 2.19 -8.02 18.08
CA SER A 15 0.91 -8.74 18.02
C SER A 15 0.22 -8.78 19.39
N GLN A 16 -1.11 -8.69 19.43
CA GLN A 16 -1.91 -8.89 20.65
C GLN A 16 -1.83 -10.34 21.19
N SER A 17 -1.57 -11.32 20.31
CA SER A 17 -1.36 -12.71 20.73
C SER A 17 -0.03 -12.87 21.47
N VAL A 18 -0.09 -13.17 22.76
CA VAL A 18 1.06 -13.38 23.66
C VAL A 18 2.01 -14.46 23.12
N TYR A 19 1.49 -15.58 22.63
CA TYR A 19 2.31 -16.65 22.07
C TYR A 19 3.10 -16.20 20.82
N ARG A 20 2.44 -15.48 19.91
CA ARG A 20 3.12 -14.95 18.70
C ARG A 20 4.16 -13.90 19.07
N GLN A 21 3.85 -13.04 20.04
CA GLN A 21 4.77 -12.04 20.55
C GLN A 21 6.01 -12.69 21.17
N MET A 22 5.84 -13.70 22.03
CA MET A 22 6.96 -14.42 22.64
C MET A 22 7.83 -15.14 21.60
N ALA A 23 7.20 -15.84 20.65
CA ALA A 23 7.92 -16.54 19.58
C ALA A 23 8.67 -15.56 18.67
N ALA A 24 8.03 -14.46 18.27
CA ALA A 24 8.67 -13.42 17.46
C ALA A 24 9.83 -12.75 18.19
N SER A 25 9.67 -12.47 19.49
CA SER A 25 10.73 -11.89 20.33
C SER A 25 11.92 -12.83 20.44
N ALA A 26 11.70 -14.12 20.65
CA ALA A 26 12.77 -15.12 20.70
C ALA A 26 13.54 -15.23 19.37
N VAL A 27 12.86 -15.10 18.23
CA VAL A 27 13.51 -15.07 16.91
C VAL A 27 14.27 -13.75 16.69
N MET A 28 13.71 -12.62 17.15
CA MET A 28 14.38 -11.31 17.13
C MET A 28 15.64 -11.29 18.00
N ASP A 29 15.63 -11.95 19.16
CA ASP A 29 16.79 -12.05 20.04
C ASP A 29 17.92 -12.88 19.38
N LYS A 30 17.56 -13.94 18.66
CA LYS A 30 18.51 -14.69 17.81
C LYS A 30 19.02 -13.86 16.63
N LEU A 31 18.21 -12.96 16.08
CA LEU A 31 18.66 -12.03 15.04
C LEU A 31 19.57 -10.95 15.61
N ARG A 32 19.34 -10.47 16.84
CA ARG A 32 20.25 -9.52 17.52
C ARG A 32 21.63 -10.11 17.71
N SER A 33 21.76 -11.40 18.02
CA SER A 33 23.09 -12.01 18.21
C SER A 33 23.96 -11.97 16.95
N HIS A 34 23.34 -12.02 15.76
CA HIS A 34 24.05 -11.95 14.48
C HIS A 34 24.12 -10.52 13.91
N SER A 35 23.06 -9.73 14.05
CA SER A 35 22.88 -8.45 13.33
C SER A 35 22.24 -7.37 14.22
N ALA A 36 22.71 -7.21 15.47
CA ALA A 36 22.18 -6.26 16.45
C ALA A 36 21.93 -4.86 15.88
N VAL A 37 22.93 -4.28 15.18
CA VAL A 37 22.85 -2.91 14.64
C VAL A 37 21.67 -2.75 13.67
N LEU A 38 21.47 -3.73 12.79
CA LEU A 38 20.37 -3.72 11.84
C LEU A 38 19.01 -3.82 12.55
N VAL A 39 18.91 -4.67 13.58
CA VAL A 39 17.68 -4.83 14.38
C VAL A 39 17.33 -3.54 15.09
N GLU A 40 18.29 -2.91 15.77
CA GLU A 40 18.05 -1.66 16.49
C GLU A 40 17.69 -0.51 15.53
N GLN A 41 18.37 -0.40 14.38
CA GLN A 41 18.02 0.60 13.35
C GLN A 41 16.61 0.38 12.79
N ALA A 42 16.23 -0.85 12.47
CA ALA A 42 14.91 -1.16 11.94
C ALA A 42 13.80 -0.94 12.98
N LEU A 43 14.05 -1.26 14.25
CA LEU A 43 13.13 -1.00 15.35
C LEU A 43 12.94 0.50 15.57
N LEU A 44 14.02 1.28 15.58
CA LEU A 44 13.96 2.74 15.67
C LEU A 44 13.14 3.33 14.52
N VAL A 45 13.45 2.97 13.27
CA VAL A 45 12.72 3.46 12.10
C VAL A 45 11.25 3.07 12.17
N SER A 46 10.93 1.82 12.55
CA SER A 46 9.54 1.39 12.73
C SER A 46 8.81 2.21 13.80
N GLN A 47 9.43 2.45 14.96
CA GLN A 47 8.84 3.23 16.05
C GLN A 47 8.60 4.69 15.65
N GLU A 48 9.57 5.33 15.00
CA GLU A 48 9.41 6.72 14.57
C GLU A 48 8.42 6.86 13.42
N LEU A 49 8.36 5.90 12.49
CA LEU A 49 7.32 5.88 11.46
C LEU A 49 5.92 5.71 12.08
N ILE A 50 5.78 4.90 13.13
CA ILE A 50 4.51 4.79 13.87
C ILE A 50 4.15 6.13 14.52
N ARG A 51 5.12 6.82 15.13
CA ARG A 51 4.93 8.14 15.75
C ARG A 51 4.50 9.19 14.72
N VAL A 52 5.02 9.12 13.49
CA VAL A 52 4.67 10.02 12.38
C VAL A 52 3.34 9.63 11.72
N ALA A 53 2.97 8.35 11.75
CA ALA A 53 1.75 7.84 11.11
C ALA A 53 0.49 8.38 11.75
N ILE A 54 0.51 8.56 13.07
CA ILE A 54 -0.61 9.03 13.85
C ILE A 54 -0.08 10.08 14.83
N LEU A 55 -0.43 11.35 14.57
CA LEU A 55 0.00 12.45 15.42
C LEU A 55 -0.73 12.36 16.77
N TRP A 56 -0.10 12.83 17.84
CA TRP A 56 -0.71 12.79 19.18
C TRP A 56 -2.12 13.39 19.18
N HIS A 57 -2.34 14.55 18.56
CA HIS A 57 -3.68 15.13 18.50
C HIS A 57 -4.71 14.27 17.73
N GLU A 58 -4.28 13.47 16.76
CA GLU A 58 -5.19 12.56 16.01
C GLU A 58 -5.54 11.32 16.84
N ILE A 59 -4.54 10.74 17.52
CA ILE A 59 -4.77 9.66 18.49
C ILE A 59 -5.78 10.16 19.53
N TRP A 60 -5.58 11.36 20.08
CA TRP A 60 -6.46 11.92 21.07
C TRP A 60 -7.86 12.20 20.51
N MET A 61 -8.00 12.81 19.32
CA MET A 61 -9.30 13.09 18.72
C MET A 61 -10.12 11.82 18.46
N GLU A 62 -9.54 10.80 17.84
CA GLU A 62 -10.24 9.54 17.54
C GLU A 62 -10.64 8.77 18.80
N ASN A 63 -9.70 8.66 19.76
CA ASN A 63 -9.98 7.97 21.01
C ASN A 63 -10.96 8.75 21.90
N LEU A 64 -10.99 10.09 21.82
CA LEU A 64 -11.99 10.91 22.49
C LEU A 64 -13.37 10.80 21.83
N GLU A 65 -13.44 10.71 20.49
CA GLU A 65 -14.69 10.44 19.78
C GLU A 65 -15.26 9.07 20.17
N GLU A 66 -14.42 8.02 20.23
CA GLU A 66 -14.83 6.68 20.66
C GLU A 66 -15.17 6.61 22.15
N ALA A 67 -14.39 7.25 23.02
CA ALA A 67 -14.69 7.39 24.45
C ALA A 67 -16.02 8.15 24.67
N SER A 68 -16.30 9.18 23.87
CA SER A 68 -17.56 9.92 23.86
C SER A 68 -18.73 9.03 23.42
N ARG A 69 -18.55 8.19 22.38
CA ARG A 69 -19.53 7.19 21.95
C ARG A 69 -19.88 6.23 23.10
N LEU A 70 -18.87 5.71 23.78
CA LEU A 70 -19.01 4.79 24.92
C LEU A 70 -19.70 5.44 26.12
N TYR A 71 -19.45 6.72 26.37
CA TYR A 71 -20.08 7.50 27.46
C TYR A 71 -21.54 7.83 27.18
N PHE A 72 -21.84 8.43 26.02
CA PHE A 72 -23.17 8.98 25.72
C PHE A 72 -24.16 7.94 25.20
N ILE A 73 -23.70 6.95 24.44
CA ILE A 73 -24.56 5.96 23.77
C ILE A 73 -24.55 4.66 24.55
N ASP A 74 -23.38 4.05 24.75
CA ASP A 74 -23.28 2.67 25.27
C ASP A 74 -23.30 2.60 26.81
N ARG A 75 -23.16 3.75 27.50
CA ARG A 75 -23.01 3.87 28.97
C ARG A 75 -21.98 2.91 29.57
N ASN A 76 -20.92 2.59 28.82
CA ASN A 76 -19.86 1.70 29.24
C ASN A 76 -18.66 2.51 29.75
N PHE A 77 -18.67 2.81 31.05
CA PHE A 77 -17.67 3.68 31.65
C PHE A 77 -16.31 3.00 31.83
N ASP A 78 -16.28 1.69 32.08
CA ASP A 78 -15.02 0.95 32.27
C ASP A 78 -14.20 0.90 30.97
N ALA A 79 -14.85 0.65 29.83
CA ALA A 79 -14.19 0.67 28.53
C ALA A 79 -13.71 2.07 28.13
N MET A 80 -14.48 3.11 28.49
CA MET A 80 -14.09 4.51 28.28
C MET A 80 -12.83 4.85 29.09
N PHE A 81 -12.76 4.49 30.38
CA PHE A 81 -11.58 4.78 31.20
C PHE A 81 -10.33 4.05 30.72
N GLN A 82 -10.44 2.81 30.24
CA GLN A 82 -9.31 2.10 29.65
C GLN A 82 -8.71 2.84 28.45
N ILE A 83 -9.56 3.43 27.59
CA ILE A 83 -9.09 4.23 26.45
C ILE A 83 -8.38 5.50 26.92
N LEU A 84 -8.94 6.21 27.90
CA LEU A 84 -8.38 7.46 28.42
C LEU A 84 -7.07 7.27 29.20
N ASP A 85 -6.97 6.20 29.98
CA ASP A 85 -5.76 5.86 30.74
C ASP A 85 -4.59 5.49 29.80
N GLU A 86 -4.85 4.79 28.69
CA GLU A 86 -3.83 4.50 27.69
C GLU A 86 -3.30 5.77 26.98
N LEU A 87 -4.16 6.79 26.81
CA LEU A 87 -3.74 8.09 26.28
C LEU A 87 -2.85 8.86 27.26
N GLN A 88 -3.17 8.79 28.55
CA GLN A 88 -2.43 9.45 29.63
C GLN A 88 -1.03 8.83 29.81
N ASP A 89 -0.93 7.50 29.80
CA ASP A 89 0.34 6.75 29.91
C ASP A 89 1.32 7.04 28.75
N ARG A 90 0.82 7.46 27.59
CA ARG A 90 1.63 7.85 26.44
C ARG A 90 2.19 9.28 26.56
N LEU A 91 1.49 10.15 27.28
CA LEU A 91 1.91 11.52 27.54
C LEU A 91 3.18 11.57 28.41
N ASP A 92 3.29 10.61 29.34
CA ASP A 92 4.29 10.63 30.41
C ASP A 92 5.72 10.16 30.01
N ARG A 93 5.96 9.75 28.75
CA ARG A 93 7.19 9.00 28.38
C ARG A 93 8.40 9.75 27.78
N GLY A 94 8.31 11.01 27.33
CA GLY A 94 9.47 11.86 26.93
C GLY A 94 10.46 11.35 25.82
N PRO A 95 11.41 12.16 25.29
CA PRO A 95 12.43 11.72 24.30
C PRO A 95 13.92 11.87 24.73
N GLU A 96 14.79 10.93 24.29
CA GLU A 96 16.18 10.73 24.79
C GLU A 96 17.24 10.47 23.67
N THR A 97 18.50 10.81 23.92
CA THR A 97 19.54 11.32 23.00
C THR A 97 20.78 10.43 22.72
N LEU A 98 21.78 10.99 22.00
CA LEU A 98 23.26 10.96 22.22
C LEU A 98 24.18 9.78 21.80
N ARG A 99 23.74 8.73 21.10
CA ARG A 99 24.64 7.58 20.73
C ARG A 99 25.17 7.56 19.29
N GLU A 100 25.42 8.74 18.74
CA GLU A 100 26.25 8.97 17.56
C GLU A 100 27.73 8.56 17.77
N MET A 101 28.18 8.39 19.02
CA MET A 101 29.60 8.16 19.32
C MET A 101 30.09 6.70 19.27
N ALA A 102 29.21 5.70 19.17
CA ALA A 102 29.60 4.27 19.12
C ALA A 102 29.86 3.74 17.68
N PHE A 103 29.69 4.61 16.69
CA PHE A 103 29.78 4.37 15.25
C PHE A 103 31.17 3.89 14.77
N VAL A 104 32.24 4.20 15.50
CA VAL A 104 33.61 4.02 14.98
C VAL A 104 34.23 2.64 15.30
N GLN A 105 33.63 1.83 16.18
CA GLN A 105 34.23 0.55 16.61
C GLN A 105 33.69 -0.71 15.89
N ALA A 106 32.65 -0.64 15.05
CA ALA A 106 31.88 -1.81 14.64
C ALA A 106 32.23 -2.46 13.28
N TYR A 107 32.97 -1.78 12.39
CA TYR A 107 33.05 -2.18 10.96
C TYR A 107 34.19 -3.15 10.57
N GLY A 108 34.78 -3.87 11.51
CA GLY A 108 35.94 -4.75 11.23
C GLY A 108 35.62 -6.16 10.73
N ARG A 109 34.40 -6.66 10.91
CA ARG A 109 34.12 -8.11 10.84
C ARG A 109 33.31 -8.56 9.61
N GLU A 110 32.75 -7.64 8.86
CA GLU A 110 31.85 -7.96 7.72
C GLU A 110 32.60 -8.35 6.43
N LEU A 111 33.93 -8.20 6.39
CA LEU A 111 34.77 -8.57 5.25
C LEU A 111 35.26 -10.04 5.28
N GLN A 112 35.07 -10.77 6.38
CA GLN A 112 35.58 -12.16 6.50
C GLN A 112 34.57 -13.24 6.12
N GLU A 113 33.26 -12.99 6.19
CA GLU A 113 32.25 -14.01 5.89
C GLU A 113 31.98 -14.22 4.40
N ALA A 114 32.18 -13.19 3.56
CA ALA A 114 32.06 -13.31 2.11
C ALA A 114 33.14 -14.24 1.51
N GLY A 115 34.30 -14.36 2.16
CA GLY A 115 35.39 -15.25 1.73
C GLY A 115 35.16 -16.74 1.98
N GLY A 116 34.17 -17.11 2.81
CA GLY A 116 33.92 -18.50 3.22
C GLY A 116 33.27 -19.36 2.14
N TRP A 117 32.34 -18.79 1.37
CA TRP A 117 31.57 -19.53 0.35
C TRP A 117 32.37 -19.79 -0.93
N CYS A 118 33.24 -18.84 -1.33
CA CYS A 118 34.17 -19.03 -2.44
C CYS A 118 35.26 -20.09 -2.16
N LYS A 119 35.62 -20.29 -0.89
CA LYS A 119 36.58 -21.33 -0.49
C LYS A 119 36.00 -22.75 -0.59
N LYS A 120 34.70 -22.93 -0.32
CA LYS A 120 34.02 -24.24 -0.44
C LYS A 120 33.91 -24.71 -1.89
N TYR A 121 33.56 -23.81 -2.82
CA TYR A 121 33.53 -24.13 -4.25
C TYR A 121 34.90 -24.57 -4.80
N LYS A 122 35.98 -23.87 -4.40
CA LYS A 122 37.36 -24.23 -4.79
C LYS A 122 37.84 -25.57 -4.26
N GLN A 123 37.21 -26.13 -3.22
CA GLN A 123 37.58 -27.41 -2.62
C GLN A 123 36.77 -28.58 -3.18
N THR A 124 35.50 -28.36 -3.54
CA THR A 124 34.59 -29.45 -3.91
C THR A 124 34.40 -29.59 -5.42
N GLY A 125 34.65 -28.55 -6.20
CA GLY A 125 34.44 -28.55 -7.66
C GLY A 125 32.97 -28.70 -8.09
N ASP A 126 32.04 -28.70 -7.12
CA ASP A 126 30.63 -28.98 -7.35
C ASP A 126 29.89 -27.71 -7.78
N MET A 127 29.32 -27.77 -8.99
CA MET A 127 28.58 -26.69 -9.65
C MET A 127 27.31 -26.30 -8.89
N THR A 128 26.80 -27.15 -7.99
CA THR A 128 25.61 -26.85 -7.18
C THR A 128 25.86 -25.75 -6.13
N PHE A 129 27.06 -25.69 -5.52
CA PHE A 129 27.44 -24.62 -4.59
C PHE A 129 27.67 -23.29 -5.32
N LEU A 130 28.15 -23.34 -6.56
CA LEU A 130 28.26 -22.16 -7.42
C LEU A 130 26.88 -21.71 -7.89
N ALA A 131 25.99 -22.62 -8.30
CA ALA A 131 24.62 -22.30 -8.72
C ALA A 131 23.76 -21.77 -7.56
N GLN A 132 23.90 -22.29 -6.35
CA GLN A 132 23.25 -21.75 -5.14
C GLN A 132 23.82 -20.38 -4.76
N ALA A 133 25.15 -20.19 -4.86
CA ALA A 133 25.73 -18.86 -4.71
C ALA A 133 25.18 -17.90 -5.79
N TRP A 134 25.05 -18.35 -7.04
CA TRP A 134 24.65 -17.53 -8.19
C TRP A 134 23.16 -17.20 -8.24
N GLN A 135 22.29 -18.08 -7.77
CA GLN A 135 20.87 -17.82 -7.57
C GLN A 135 20.66 -16.77 -6.46
N ILE A 136 21.48 -16.80 -5.41
CA ILE A 136 21.51 -15.76 -4.38
C ILE A 136 22.06 -14.44 -4.96
N TYR A 137 23.18 -14.46 -5.70
CA TYR A 137 23.76 -13.25 -6.31
C TYR A 137 22.89 -12.58 -7.39
N HIS A 138 22.02 -13.32 -8.10
CA HIS A 138 21.18 -12.75 -9.17
C HIS A 138 19.90 -12.09 -8.63
N GLU A 139 19.35 -12.55 -7.50
CA GLU A 139 18.21 -11.89 -6.82
C GLU A 139 18.65 -10.85 -5.77
N SER A 140 19.93 -10.87 -5.35
CA SER A 140 20.51 -9.94 -4.36
C SER A 140 21.63 -9.03 -4.91
N GLY A 141 21.83 -9.00 -6.22
CA GLY A 141 22.97 -8.33 -6.87
C GLY A 141 22.91 -6.80 -6.91
N GLU A 142 21.76 -6.20 -6.61
CA GLU A 142 21.69 -4.76 -6.38
C GLU A 142 22.19 -4.48 -4.95
N PRO A 143 23.23 -3.63 -4.77
CA PRO A 143 23.65 -3.25 -3.42
C PRO A 143 22.44 -2.71 -2.67
N VAL A 144 22.15 -3.28 -1.49
CA VAL A 144 21.00 -2.89 -0.68
C VAL A 144 21.06 -1.37 -0.50
N THR A 145 20.08 -0.68 -1.09
CA THR A 145 19.98 0.77 -0.98
C THR A 145 19.61 1.09 0.46
N LYS A 146 20.57 1.65 1.20
CA LYS A 146 20.36 2.08 2.58
C LYS A 146 19.57 3.38 2.58
N ILE A 147 18.89 3.69 3.67
CA ILE A 147 18.28 5.01 3.84
C ILE A 147 19.43 5.99 4.15
N ALA A 148 19.66 6.96 3.28
CA ALA A 148 20.61 8.05 3.52
C ALA A 148 19.98 9.11 4.41
N SER A 149 18.74 9.54 4.12
CA SER A 149 18.02 10.52 4.94
C SER A 149 16.51 10.53 4.68
N PHE A 150 15.75 11.03 5.65
CA PHE A 150 14.33 11.36 5.48
C PHE A 150 14.20 12.82 5.05
N VAL A 151 13.31 13.10 4.11
CA VAL A 151 12.95 14.50 3.79
C VAL A 151 12.17 15.07 4.99
N PRO A 152 12.54 16.24 5.53
CA PRO A 152 11.97 16.76 6.79
C PRO A 152 10.51 17.21 6.66
N THR A 153 10.02 17.41 5.43
CA THR A 153 8.65 17.82 5.15
C THR A 153 7.80 16.64 4.71
N VAL A 154 6.65 16.47 5.34
CA VAL A 154 5.69 15.40 5.04
C VAL A 154 4.42 16.02 4.46
N ASN A 155 3.96 15.52 3.31
CA ASN A 155 2.73 15.98 2.69
C ASN A 155 1.55 15.13 3.18
N ILE A 156 0.52 15.77 3.74
CA ILE A 156 -0.69 15.07 4.21
C ILE A 156 -1.72 15.04 3.08
N ILE A 157 -2.21 13.86 2.73
CA ILE A 157 -3.25 13.70 1.70
C ILE A 157 -4.61 14.03 2.31
N SER A 158 -5.37 14.92 1.67
CA SER A 158 -6.72 15.29 2.10
C SER A 158 -7.73 14.17 1.83
N SER A 159 -7.72 13.13 2.65
CA SER A 159 -8.70 12.04 2.67
C SER A 159 -9.18 11.77 4.09
N LYS A 160 -10.16 10.85 4.27
CA LYS A 160 -10.71 10.50 5.58
C LYS A 160 -9.62 10.08 6.58
N GLN A 161 -8.68 9.25 6.14
CA GLN A 161 -7.58 8.72 6.98
C GLN A 161 -6.34 9.61 7.02
N ARG A 162 -6.32 10.72 6.27
CA ARG A 162 -5.20 11.69 6.21
C ARG A 162 -3.80 11.04 6.10
N PRO A 163 -3.56 10.12 5.15
CA PRO A 163 -2.30 9.40 5.07
C PRO A 163 -1.15 10.34 4.69
N ARG A 164 0.06 9.99 5.13
CA ARG A 164 1.26 10.82 5.01
C ARG A 164 2.09 10.37 3.82
N LYS A 165 2.35 11.27 2.88
CA LYS A 165 3.33 11.04 1.83
C LYS A 165 4.72 11.38 2.35
N LEU A 166 5.52 10.34 2.54
CA LEU A 166 6.91 10.38 2.97
C LEU A 166 7.86 10.26 1.78
N ASN A 167 8.94 11.02 1.81
CA ASN A 167 10.02 10.93 0.83
C ASN A 167 11.32 10.54 1.55
N LEU A 168 11.98 9.50 1.06
CA LEU A 168 13.23 8.96 1.56
C LEU A 168 14.32 9.13 0.50
N ILE A 169 15.52 9.51 0.90
CA ILE A 169 16.69 9.53 0.01
C ILE A 169 17.48 8.26 0.27
N GLY A 170 17.69 7.46 -0.77
CA GLY A 170 18.51 6.26 -0.73
C GLY A 170 20.01 6.57 -0.76
N SER A 171 20.83 5.62 -0.35
CA SER A 171 22.29 5.69 -0.48
C SER A 171 22.78 5.74 -1.92
N ASP A 172 21.90 5.43 -2.88
CA ASP A 172 22.10 5.58 -4.31
C ASP A 172 21.79 7.02 -4.82
N GLY A 173 21.36 7.91 -3.93
CA GLY A 173 21.00 9.29 -4.24
C GLY A 173 19.60 9.45 -4.85
N LYS A 174 18.82 8.36 -5.00
CA LYS A 174 17.45 8.44 -5.53
C LYS A 174 16.45 8.73 -4.43
N GLU A 175 15.37 9.39 -4.81
CA GLU A 175 14.22 9.63 -3.94
C GLU A 175 13.21 8.48 -4.06
N TYR A 176 12.86 7.90 -2.92
CA TYR A 176 11.86 6.86 -2.77
C TYR A 176 10.65 7.43 -2.05
N GLN A 177 9.50 7.35 -2.70
CA GLN A 177 8.26 7.92 -2.18
C GLN A 177 7.39 6.80 -1.59
N PHE A 178 6.84 7.06 -0.41
CA PHE A 178 5.96 6.15 0.30
C PHE A 178 4.72 6.87 0.80
N LEU A 179 3.62 6.14 0.92
CA LEU A 179 2.41 6.56 1.59
C LEU A 179 2.30 5.78 2.90
N LEU A 180 2.44 6.49 4.01
CA LEU A 180 2.24 5.97 5.35
C LEU A 180 0.76 6.05 5.69
N LYS A 181 0.12 4.89 5.79
CA LYS A 181 -1.27 4.74 6.23
C LYS A 181 -1.30 4.34 7.70
N GLY A 182 -2.14 5.01 8.47
CA GLY A 182 -2.48 4.65 9.84
C GLY A 182 -3.93 4.18 9.93
N HIS A 183 -4.25 3.44 10.99
CA HIS A 183 -5.56 2.85 11.27
C HIS A 183 -6.05 1.86 10.20
N GLU A 184 -5.13 1.16 9.53
CA GLU A 184 -5.45 0.20 8.47
C GLU A 184 -4.51 -1.02 8.52
N ASP A 185 -5.08 -2.21 8.36
CA ASP A 185 -4.32 -3.46 8.33
C ASP A 185 -3.80 -3.76 6.91
N LEU A 186 -2.57 -3.35 6.64
CA LEU A 186 -1.93 -3.54 5.33
C LEU A 186 -1.41 -4.96 5.09
N ARG A 187 -1.62 -5.91 6.00
CA ARG A 187 -1.23 -7.31 5.77
C ARG A 187 -2.06 -7.92 4.65
N GLN A 188 -3.32 -7.49 4.49
CA GLN A 188 -4.16 -7.93 3.38
C GLN A 188 -3.58 -7.47 2.04
N ASP A 189 -3.27 -6.19 1.91
CA ASP A 189 -2.59 -5.63 0.74
C ASP A 189 -1.25 -6.33 0.45
N GLU A 190 -0.46 -6.66 1.49
CA GLU A 190 0.78 -7.41 1.33
C GLU A 190 0.54 -8.78 0.67
N ARG A 191 -0.48 -9.53 1.09
CA ARG A 191 -0.83 -10.84 0.50
C ARG A 191 -1.37 -10.70 -0.91
N VAL A 192 -2.15 -9.66 -1.18
CA VAL A 192 -2.63 -9.38 -2.55
C VAL A 192 -1.46 -9.08 -3.48
N MET A 193 -0.45 -8.31 -3.04
CA MET A 193 0.77 -8.05 -3.83
C MET A 193 1.61 -9.30 -4.07
N GLN A 194 1.64 -10.24 -3.12
CA GLN A 194 2.27 -11.56 -3.31
C GLN A 194 1.51 -12.40 -4.36
N LEU A 195 0.18 -12.44 -4.29
CA LEU A 195 -0.66 -13.10 -5.29
C LEU A 195 -0.45 -12.50 -6.68
N PHE A 196 -0.41 -11.17 -6.81
CA PHE A 196 -0.10 -10.53 -8.08
C PHE A 196 1.31 -10.88 -8.58
N GLY A 197 2.27 -11.08 -7.68
CA GLY A 197 3.58 -11.59 -8.02
C GLY A 197 3.50 -12.98 -8.66
N LEU A 198 2.75 -13.89 -8.05
CA LEU A 198 2.49 -15.21 -8.60
C LEU A 198 1.80 -15.15 -9.97
N VAL A 199 0.76 -14.32 -10.11
CA VAL A 199 0.06 -14.14 -11.39
C VAL A 199 1.01 -13.64 -12.47
N ASN A 200 1.86 -12.65 -12.16
CA ASN A 200 2.84 -12.14 -13.13
C ASN A 200 3.84 -13.23 -13.55
N THR A 201 4.27 -14.09 -12.63
CA THR A 201 5.11 -15.24 -12.96
C THR A 201 4.38 -16.19 -13.92
N LEU A 202 3.11 -16.52 -13.65
CA LEU A 202 2.32 -17.40 -14.52
C LEU A 202 2.12 -16.79 -15.92
N LEU A 203 1.82 -15.49 -16.01
CA LEU A 203 1.69 -14.76 -17.28
C LEU A 203 3.01 -14.64 -18.05
N SER A 204 4.16 -14.72 -17.36
CA SER A 204 5.46 -14.69 -18.02
C SER A 204 5.87 -16.03 -18.61
N ILE A 205 5.36 -17.14 -18.05
CA ILE A 205 5.65 -18.50 -18.51
C ILE A 205 4.88 -18.82 -19.80
N ASP A 206 3.64 -18.34 -19.91
CA ASP A 206 2.82 -18.57 -21.10
C ASP A 206 3.23 -17.66 -22.27
N SER A 207 3.46 -18.27 -23.45
CA SER A 207 4.03 -17.58 -24.61
C SER A 207 3.11 -16.49 -25.17
N GLU A 208 1.79 -16.71 -25.17
CA GLU A 208 0.84 -15.76 -25.74
C GLU A 208 0.69 -14.52 -24.85
N THR A 209 0.57 -14.74 -23.55
CA THR A 209 0.46 -13.67 -22.56
C THR A 209 1.76 -12.88 -22.41
N PHE A 210 2.92 -13.55 -22.49
CA PHE A 210 4.23 -12.92 -22.54
C PHE A 210 4.39 -12.01 -23.77
N LYS A 211 4.03 -12.48 -24.97
CA LYS A 211 4.06 -11.67 -26.21
C LYS A 211 3.16 -10.44 -26.15
N ARG A 212 2.06 -10.52 -25.39
CA ARG A 212 1.13 -9.40 -25.16
C ARG A 212 1.57 -8.47 -24.03
N HIS A 213 2.68 -8.78 -23.35
CA HIS A 213 3.22 -8.06 -22.20
C HIS A 213 2.18 -7.85 -21.08
N LEU A 214 1.37 -8.88 -20.81
CA LEU A 214 0.41 -8.85 -19.72
C LEU A 214 1.15 -8.90 -18.39
N HIS A 215 0.95 -7.89 -17.57
CA HIS A 215 1.62 -7.76 -16.27
C HIS A 215 0.81 -6.83 -15.38
N ILE A 216 0.52 -7.28 -14.16
CA ILE A 216 -0.13 -6.49 -13.11
C ILE A 216 0.90 -5.55 -12.49
N GLN A 217 0.60 -4.24 -12.51
CA GLN A 217 1.43 -3.27 -11.83
C GLN A 217 1.30 -3.46 -10.31
N ARG A 218 2.42 -3.79 -9.68
CA ARG A 218 2.52 -3.96 -8.22
C ARG A 218 3.17 -2.73 -7.59
N TYR A 219 2.93 -2.56 -6.31
CA TYR A 219 3.63 -1.61 -5.46
C TYR A 219 4.06 -2.30 -4.17
N THR A 220 5.05 -1.73 -3.49
CA THR A 220 5.58 -2.31 -2.26
C THR A 220 4.60 -2.08 -1.12
N VAL A 221 4.39 -3.07 -0.28
CA VAL A 221 3.57 -2.95 0.94
C VAL A 221 4.42 -3.45 2.09
N THR A 222 4.57 -2.63 3.13
CA THR A 222 5.38 -2.95 4.30
C THR A 222 4.58 -2.63 5.54
N PRO A 223 3.86 -3.62 6.11
CA PRO A 223 3.20 -3.46 7.39
C PRO A 223 4.24 -3.15 8.48
N LEU A 224 3.91 -2.22 9.39
CA LEU A 224 4.76 -1.81 10.51
C LEU A 224 4.16 -2.24 11.87
N THR A 225 2.84 -2.23 11.97
CA THR A 225 2.03 -2.76 13.08
C THR A 225 0.74 -3.37 12.51
N PRO A 226 -0.14 -3.97 13.33
CA PRO A 226 -1.45 -4.41 12.86
C PRO A 226 -2.32 -3.30 12.24
N ASN A 227 -2.06 -2.02 12.56
CA ASN A 227 -2.89 -0.89 12.16
C ASN A 227 -2.12 0.18 11.38
N ILE A 228 -0.83 -0.02 11.09
CA ILE A 228 0.02 0.98 10.44
C ILE A 228 0.92 0.28 9.43
N GLY A 229 1.10 0.88 8.26
CA GLY A 229 2.06 0.39 7.28
C GLY A 229 2.43 1.42 6.23
N LEU A 230 3.44 1.07 5.44
CA LEU A 230 3.93 1.84 4.32
C LEU A 230 3.47 1.20 3.00
N LEU A 231 2.98 2.03 2.10
CA LEU A 231 2.72 1.68 0.70
C LEU A 231 3.74 2.39 -0.18
N GLY A 232 4.28 1.71 -1.17
CA GLY A 232 5.12 2.32 -2.19
C GLY A 232 4.29 3.27 -3.02
N TRP A 233 4.76 4.50 -3.18
CA TRP A 233 4.07 5.46 -4.03
C TRP A 233 4.19 5.02 -5.48
N VAL A 234 3.06 4.96 -6.20
CA VAL A 234 3.05 4.69 -7.63
C VAL A 234 3.26 6.01 -8.37
N PRO A 235 4.43 6.25 -8.99
CA PRO A 235 4.69 7.52 -9.65
C PRO A 235 3.83 7.67 -10.90
N ASN A 236 3.61 8.91 -11.32
CA ASN A 236 2.98 9.25 -12.59
C ASN A 236 1.58 8.66 -12.81
N CYS A 237 0.87 8.36 -11.72
CA CYS A 237 -0.49 7.84 -11.77
C CYS A 237 -1.49 8.89 -11.26
N ASP A 238 -2.65 8.96 -11.90
CA ASP A 238 -3.80 9.73 -11.44
C ASP A 238 -4.99 8.82 -11.25
N THR A 239 -5.82 9.09 -10.23
CA THR A 239 -7.10 8.38 -10.10
C THR A 239 -8.02 8.70 -11.28
N LEU A 240 -8.88 7.76 -11.67
CA LEU A 240 -9.90 8.01 -12.68
C LEU A 240 -10.80 9.19 -12.27
N HIS A 241 -11.10 9.30 -10.98
CA HIS A 241 -11.83 10.44 -10.42
C HIS A 241 -11.13 11.78 -10.71
N ALA A 242 -9.83 11.90 -10.40
CA ALA A 242 -9.07 13.13 -10.65
C ALA A 242 -9.03 13.46 -12.15
N LEU A 243 -8.78 12.47 -13.00
CA LEU A 243 -8.75 12.65 -14.45
C LEU A 243 -10.07 13.17 -15.01
N ILE A 244 -11.20 12.60 -14.57
CA ILE A 244 -12.54 13.02 -15.02
C ILE A 244 -12.85 14.41 -14.47
N ARG A 245 -12.55 14.69 -13.20
CA ARG A 245 -12.76 16.00 -12.57
C ARG A 245 -12.03 17.10 -13.31
N ASP A 246 -10.72 16.95 -13.49
CA ASP A 246 -9.88 17.96 -14.13
C ASP A 246 -10.31 18.20 -15.59
N TYR A 247 -10.72 17.15 -16.31
CA TYR A 247 -11.27 17.27 -17.65
C TYR A 247 -12.60 18.03 -17.67
N ARG A 248 -13.55 17.66 -16.81
CA ARG A 248 -14.86 18.31 -16.73
C ARG A 248 -14.75 19.78 -16.35
N GLU A 249 -13.90 20.12 -15.38
CA GLU A 249 -13.61 21.50 -15.01
C GLU A 249 -13.07 22.30 -16.21
N SER A 250 -12.12 21.74 -16.96
CA SER A 250 -11.56 22.39 -18.16
C SER A 250 -12.60 22.64 -19.27
N LYS A 251 -13.65 21.81 -19.32
CA LYS A 251 -14.75 21.91 -20.30
C LYS A 251 -15.99 22.58 -19.73
N LYS A 252 -15.94 23.08 -18.49
CA LYS A 252 -17.07 23.68 -17.76
C LYS A 252 -18.29 22.74 -17.66
N ILE A 253 -18.04 21.43 -17.60
CA ILE A 253 -19.04 20.40 -17.35
C ILE A 253 -19.15 20.21 -15.85
N LEU A 254 -20.38 20.10 -15.33
CA LEU A 254 -20.60 19.84 -13.91
C LEU A 254 -20.12 18.43 -13.53
N LEU A 255 -19.36 18.30 -12.44
CA LEU A 255 -18.82 17.01 -12.01
C LEU A 255 -19.91 15.97 -11.74
N ASN A 256 -21.00 16.38 -11.10
CA ASN A 256 -22.11 15.54 -10.69
C ASN A 256 -23.33 15.63 -11.64
N LEU A 257 -23.10 15.87 -12.93
CA LEU A 257 -24.16 16.04 -13.92
C LEU A 257 -25.13 14.85 -13.95
N GLU A 258 -24.62 13.62 -13.98
CA GLU A 258 -25.41 12.39 -14.00
C GLU A 258 -26.32 12.31 -12.77
N HIS A 259 -25.75 12.52 -11.58
CA HIS A 259 -26.50 12.52 -10.32
C HIS A 259 -27.57 13.61 -10.27
N ARG A 260 -27.30 14.80 -10.83
CA ARG A 260 -28.32 15.86 -10.91
C ARG A 260 -29.46 15.48 -11.86
N LEU A 261 -29.16 14.88 -13.01
CA LEU A 261 -30.19 14.41 -13.94
C LEU A 261 -31.07 13.35 -13.29
N MET A 262 -30.47 12.44 -12.51
CA MET A 262 -31.22 11.44 -11.74
C MET A 262 -32.15 12.10 -10.73
N LEU A 263 -31.66 13.04 -9.91
CA LEU A 263 -32.48 13.76 -8.92
C LEU A 263 -33.52 14.69 -9.53
N GLN A 264 -33.30 15.18 -10.75
CA GLN A 264 -34.30 15.96 -11.50
C GLN A 264 -35.48 15.10 -11.95
N MET A 265 -35.22 13.84 -12.32
CA MET A 265 -36.28 12.89 -12.67
C MET A 265 -36.99 12.34 -11.42
N ALA A 266 -36.22 11.96 -10.40
CA ALA A 266 -36.73 11.44 -9.15
C ALA A 266 -35.93 11.98 -7.95
N PRO A 267 -36.47 12.98 -7.22
CA PRO A 267 -35.79 13.57 -6.06
C PRO A 267 -35.50 12.55 -4.95
N ASP A 268 -36.38 11.55 -4.77
CA ASP A 268 -36.29 10.52 -3.73
C ASP A 268 -35.64 9.23 -4.26
N TYR A 269 -34.59 9.34 -5.09
CA TYR A 269 -33.91 8.21 -5.73
C TYR A 269 -33.58 7.06 -4.76
N ASP A 270 -33.15 7.37 -3.53
CA ASP A 270 -32.74 6.36 -2.55
C ASP A 270 -33.90 5.46 -2.10
N GLN A 271 -35.14 5.97 -2.09
CA GLN A 271 -36.34 5.27 -1.64
C GLN A 271 -37.01 4.44 -2.74
N LEU A 272 -36.59 4.61 -4.00
CA LEU A 272 -37.15 3.90 -5.13
C LEU A 272 -36.86 2.40 -5.09
N THR A 273 -37.79 1.63 -5.67
CA THR A 273 -37.60 0.20 -5.94
C THR A 273 -36.49 -0.01 -6.98
N ILE A 274 -35.98 -1.23 -7.10
CA ILE A 274 -34.88 -1.54 -8.03
C ILE A 274 -35.26 -1.21 -9.48
N ILE A 275 -36.51 -1.51 -9.90
CA ILE A 275 -36.94 -1.27 -11.27
C ILE A 275 -37.06 0.24 -11.59
N GLU A 276 -37.57 1.03 -10.63
CA GLU A 276 -37.63 2.49 -10.75
C GLU A 276 -36.22 3.10 -10.76
N LYS A 277 -35.29 2.57 -9.96
CA LYS A 277 -33.87 2.99 -10.00
C LYS A 277 -33.23 2.73 -11.37
N VAL A 278 -33.55 1.61 -12.00
CA VAL A 278 -33.08 1.30 -13.36
C VAL A 278 -33.60 2.33 -14.36
N GLU A 279 -34.88 2.68 -14.31
CA GLU A 279 -35.46 3.69 -15.20
C GLU A 279 -34.78 5.06 -15.05
N VAL A 280 -34.59 5.53 -13.82
CA VAL A 280 -33.90 6.80 -13.53
C VAL A 280 -32.43 6.75 -13.97
N PHE A 281 -31.76 5.61 -13.80
CA PHE A 281 -30.38 5.41 -14.24
C PHE A 281 -30.27 5.43 -15.77
N GLU A 282 -31.13 4.73 -16.49
CA GLU A 282 -31.18 4.71 -17.95
C GLU A 282 -31.47 6.10 -18.53
N PHE A 283 -32.35 6.86 -17.88
CA PHE A 283 -32.61 8.26 -18.24
C PHE A 283 -31.33 9.12 -18.16
N ALA A 284 -30.59 9.05 -17.05
CA ALA A 284 -29.36 9.80 -16.90
C ALA A 284 -28.26 9.34 -17.88
N LEU A 285 -28.21 8.03 -18.16
CA LEU A 285 -27.28 7.44 -19.12
C LEU A 285 -27.58 7.90 -20.56
N ALA A 286 -28.85 7.93 -20.97
CA ALA A 286 -29.25 8.39 -22.30
C ALA A 286 -29.00 9.89 -22.52
N ASN A 287 -29.05 10.69 -21.45
CA ASN A 287 -28.81 12.14 -21.50
C ASN A 287 -27.35 12.55 -21.30
N THR A 288 -26.42 11.58 -21.17
CA THR A 288 -24.98 11.84 -21.04
C THR A 288 -24.17 11.00 -22.02
N THR A 289 -22.97 11.46 -22.39
CA THR A 289 -22.20 10.81 -23.48
C THR A 289 -21.23 9.74 -23.02
N GLY A 290 -20.76 9.78 -21.77
CA GLY A 290 -19.74 8.86 -21.25
C GLY A 290 -18.36 8.91 -21.93
N GLN A 291 -18.09 9.91 -22.77
CA GLN A 291 -16.86 9.96 -23.60
C GLN A 291 -15.65 10.60 -22.89
N ASP A 292 -15.79 11.02 -21.65
CA ASP A 292 -14.79 11.84 -20.94
C ASP A 292 -13.44 11.12 -20.84
N LEU A 293 -13.43 9.86 -20.43
CA LEU A 293 -12.20 9.08 -20.30
C LEU A 293 -11.51 8.85 -21.65
N TYR A 294 -12.29 8.58 -22.70
CA TYR A 294 -11.77 8.47 -24.07
C TYR A 294 -11.09 9.78 -24.50
N ARG A 295 -11.75 10.93 -24.25
CA ARG A 295 -11.20 12.25 -24.59
C ARG A 295 -9.98 12.58 -23.76
N VAL A 296 -9.94 12.20 -22.48
CA VAL A 296 -8.76 12.35 -21.62
C VAL A 296 -7.59 11.53 -22.17
N LEU A 297 -7.81 10.26 -22.49
CA LEU A 297 -6.78 9.39 -23.07
C LEU A 297 -6.22 9.98 -24.37
N TRP A 298 -7.08 10.55 -25.23
CA TRP A 298 -6.66 11.24 -26.44
C TRP A 298 -5.86 12.51 -26.15
N LEU A 299 -6.43 13.44 -25.39
CA LEU A 299 -5.83 14.76 -25.12
C LEU A 299 -4.51 14.69 -24.34
N LYS A 300 -4.35 13.67 -23.50
CA LYS A 300 -3.11 13.44 -22.74
C LYS A 300 -2.08 12.64 -23.53
N SER A 301 -2.38 12.19 -24.75
CA SER A 301 -1.43 11.45 -25.60
C SER A 301 -0.67 12.40 -26.51
N LYS A 302 0.63 12.14 -26.70
CA LYS A 302 1.52 13.01 -27.49
C LYS A 302 1.20 12.98 -28.98
N ASN A 303 0.81 11.82 -29.49
CA ASN A 303 0.48 11.57 -30.89
C ASN A 303 -0.50 10.36 -30.99
N SER A 304 -0.95 10.06 -32.20
CA SER A 304 -1.93 8.99 -32.48
C SER A 304 -1.42 7.59 -32.18
N GLU A 305 -0.12 7.33 -32.42
CA GLU A 305 0.52 6.05 -32.11
C GLU A 305 0.58 5.80 -30.61
N ALA A 306 1.04 6.79 -29.84
CA ALA A 306 1.07 6.74 -28.39
C ALA A 306 -0.34 6.56 -27.81
N TRP A 307 -1.35 7.21 -28.40
CA TRP A 307 -2.75 6.97 -28.01
C TRP A 307 -3.18 5.53 -28.24
N LEU A 308 -2.84 4.95 -29.41
CA LEU A 308 -3.18 3.56 -29.73
C LEU A 308 -2.50 2.58 -28.78
N GLU A 309 -1.21 2.79 -28.49
CA GLU A 309 -0.45 1.97 -27.54
C GLU A 309 -1.03 2.08 -26.12
N ARG A 310 -1.27 3.30 -25.63
CA ARG A 310 -1.86 3.55 -24.31
C ARG A 310 -3.25 2.93 -24.17
N ARG A 311 -4.09 3.06 -25.21
CA ARG A 311 -5.41 2.40 -25.25
C ARG A 311 -5.28 0.89 -25.21
N THR A 312 -4.30 0.33 -25.93
CA THR A 312 -4.05 -1.12 -25.93
C THR A 312 -3.61 -1.60 -24.55
N ASN A 313 -2.70 -0.87 -23.90
CA ASN A 313 -2.26 -1.15 -22.53
C ASN A 313 -3.38 -1.00 -21.51
N TYR A 314 -4.22 0.03 -21.65
CA TYR A 314 -5.42 0.24 -20.84
C TYR A 314 -6.36 -0.98 -20.94
N THR A 315 -6.71 -1.39 -22.15
CA THR A 315 -7.63 -2.53 -22.36
C THR A 315 -7.06 -3.82 -21.80
N ARG A 316 -5.76 -4.10 -22.03
CA ARG A 316 -5.09 -5.30 -21.53
C ARG A 316 -5.01 -5.32 -20.00
N SER A 317 -4.59 -4.22 -19.39
CA SER A 317 -4.48 -4.11 -17.92
C SER A 317 -5.85 -4.16 -17.24
N LEU A 318 -6.87 -3.53 -17.83
CA LEU A 318 -8.25 -3.62 -17.34
C LEU A 318 -8.75 -5.06 -17.39
N ALA A 319 -8.65 -5.73 -18.54
CA ALA A 319 -9.10 -7.10 -18.68
C ALA A 319 -8.42 -8.04 -17.69
N LEU A 320 -7.10 -7.89 -17.52
CA LEU A 320 -6.33 -8.69 -16.57
C LEU A 320 -6.79 -8.46 -15.12
N MET A 321 -6.93 -7.20 -14.71
CA MET A 321 -7.40 -6.86 -13.37
C MET A 321 -8.86 -7.22 -13.13
N SER A 322 -9.71 -7.21 -14.16
CA SER A 322 -11.08 -7.71 -14.04
C SER A 322 -11.12 -9.20 -13.73
N MET A 323 -10.30 -10.02 -14.41
CA MET A 323 -10.26 -11.47 -14.17
C MET A 323 -9.64 -11.79 -12.81
N VAL A 324 -8.52 -11.16 -12.47
CA VAL A 324 -7.86 -11.38 -11.18
C VAL A 324 -8.67 -10.83 -10.02
N GLY A 325 -9.28 -9.65 -10.19
CA GLY A 325 -10.18 -9.05 -9.23
C GLY A 325 -11.41 -9.90 -8.97
N TYR A 326 -11.98 -10.52 -10.02
CA TYR A 326 -13.07 -11.48 -9.89
C TYR A 326 -12.64 -12.71 -9.07
N ILE A 327 -11.51 -13.34 -9.39
CA ILE A 327 -10.99 -14.51 -8.65
C ILE A 327 -10.72 -14.17 -7.17
N LEU A 328 -10.22 -12.96 -6.90
CA LEU A 328 -9.95 -12.49 -5.55
C LEU A 328 -11.24 -12.10 -4.77
N GLY A 329 -12.36 -11.90 -5.47
CA GLY A 329 -13.57 -11.32 -4.87
C GLY A 329 -13.37 -9.85 -4.47
N LEU A 330 -12.63 -9.08 -5.26
CA LEU A 330 -12.26 -7.71 -4.96
C LEU A 330 -13.45 -6.74 -5.12
N GLY A 331 -13.88 -6.15 -4.00
CA GLY A 331 -14.95 -5.15 -3.93
C GLY A 331 -14.45 -3.70 -4.01
N ASP A 332 -15.36 -2.73 -3.88
CA ASP A 332 -15.03 -1.29 -3.73
C ASP A 332 -14.16 -0.66 -4.83
N ARG A 333 -14.40 -1.04 -6.09
CA ARG A 333 -13.67 -0.50 -7.25
C ARG A 333 -14.26 0.83 -7.75
N HIS A 334 -14.41 1.80 -6.85
CA HIS A 334 -14.86 3.14 -7.23
C HIS A 334 -13.75 3.94 -7.97
N PRO A 335 -14.08 5.02 -8.68
CA PRO A 335 -13.11 5.75 -9.52
C PRO A 335 -11.88 6.35 -8.81
N SER A 336 -11.86 6.39 -7.48
CA SER A 336 -10.69 6.83 -6.71
C SER A 336 -9.74 5.69 -6.35
N ASN A 337 -10.22 4.43 -6.36
CA ASN A 337 -9.41 3.23 -6.11
C ASN A 337 -8.84 2.63 -7.41
N ILE A 338 -9.10 3.26 -8.54
CA ILE A 338 -8.55 2.90 -9.84
C ILE A 338 -7.74 4.09 -10.36
N MET A 339 -6.46 3.86 -10.62
CA MET A 339 -5.54 4.84 -11.18
C MET A 339 -5.15 4.47 -12.62
N LEU A 340 -4.72 5.48 -13.36
CA LEU A 340 -4.19 5.35 -14.71
C LEU A 340 -2.78 5.95 -14.77
N ASP A 341 -1.84 5.18 -15.30
CA ASP A 341 -0.49 5.66 -15.58
C ASP A 341 -0.52 6.67 -16.75
N ARG A 342 0.01 7.87 -16.49
CA ARG A 342 0.05 9.01 -17.43
C ARG A 342 0.85 8.73 -18.70
N TYR A 343 1.85 7.85 -18.63
CA TYR A 343 2.73 7.53 -19.76
C TYR A 343 2.31 6.24 -20.44
N THR A 344 2.18 5.15 -19.67
CA THR A 344 1.95 3.81 -20.24
C THR A 344 0.48 3.54 -20.56
N GLY A 345 -0.44 4.23 -19.89
CA GLY A 345 -1.89 3.98 -20.00
C GLY A 345 -2.35 2.72 -19.26
N LYS A 346 -1.49 2.07 -18.47
CA LYS A 346 -1.87 0.91 -17.65
C LYS A 346 -2.75 1.35 -16.49
N ILE A 347 -3.73 0.52 -16.15
CA ILE A 347 -4.54 0.69 -14.95
C ILE A 347 -3.79 0.12 -13.75
N VAL A 348 -3.89 0.83 -12.63
CA VAL A 348 -3.36 0.40 -11.33
C VAL A 348 -4.51 0.45 -10.33
N HIS A 349 -4.89 -0.71 -9.78
CA HIS A 349 -5.85 -0.78 -8.68
C HIS A 349 -5.10 -0.56 -7.37
N ILE A 350 -5.71 0.19 -6.47
CA ILE A 350 -5.21 0.43 -5.11
C ILE A 350 -6.31 0.12 -4.11
N ASP A 351 -5.93 0.10 -2.83
CA ASP A 351 -6.82 -0.10 -1.69
C ASP A 351 -7.53 -1.47 -1.75
N PHE A 352 -6.93 -2.48 -1.12
CA PHE A 352 -7.42 -3.87 -1.18
C PHE A 352 -8.11 -4.32 0.11
N GLY A 353 -8.63 -3.39 0.92
CA GLY A 353 -9.34 -3.69 2.17
C GLY A 353 -10.57 -4.58 1.99
N ASP A 354 -11.31 -4.42 0.88
CA ASP A 354 -12.49 -5.23 0.56
C ASP A 354 -12.16 -6.38 -0.41
N CYS A 355 -11.62 -7.50 0.09
CA CYS A 355 -11.43 -8.73 -0.69
C CYS A 355 -12.41 -9.83 -0.25
N PHE A 356 -12.53 -10.92 -1.03
CA PHE A 356 -13.36 -12.10 -0.72
C PHE A 356 -14.86 -11.81 -0.57
N GLU A 357 -15.40 -10.88 -1.37
CA GLU A 357 -16.84 -10.61 -1.45
C GLU A 357 -17.50 -10.18 -0.12
N VAL A 358 -16.73 -9.61 0.81
CA VAL A 358 -17.23 -9.18 2.14
C VAL A 358 -18.49 -8.31 2.04
N LYS A 359 -18.62 -7.47 1.00
CA LYS A 359 -19.83 -6.66 0.75
C LYS A 359 -21.06 -7.46 0.27
N PHE A 360 -20.89 -8.63 -0.34
CA PHE A 360 -22.00 -9.54 -0.66
C PHE A 360 -22.44 -10.31 0.59
N LEU A 361 -21.49 -10.79 1.41
CA LEU A 361 -21.77 -11.49 2.66
C LEU A 361 -22.50 -10.63 3.70
N LEU A 362 -22.29 -9.31 3.70
CA LEU A 362 -23.00 -8.38 4.58
C LEU A 362 -24.43 -8.07 4.09
N ARG A 363 -24.74 -8.24 2.80
CA ARG A 363 -26.09 -8.05 2.26
C ARG A 363 -27.03 -9.22 2.55
N ASP A 364 -26.50 -10.44 2.72
CA ASP A 364 -27.32 -11.62 3.04
C ASP A 364 -27.66 -11.74 4.53
N ASN A 365 -27.08 -10.89 5.39
CA ASN A 365 -27.32 -10.86 6.84
C ASN A 365 -28.16 -9.66 7.31
N GLN A 366 -28.77 -8.91 6.39
CA GLN A 366 -29.81 -7.90 6.65
C GLN A 366 -31.06 -8.24 5.86
#